data_AF-A0A972KFF2-F1
#
_entry.id   AF-A0A972KFF2-F1
#
_cell.length_a   1.000
_cell.length_b   1.000
_cell.length_c   1.000
_cell.angle_alpha   90.00
_cell.angle_beta   90.00
_cell.angle_gamma   90.00
#
_symmetry.space_group_name_H-M   'P 1'
#
loop_
_entity.id
_entity.type
_entity.pdbx_description
1 polymer ?
#
loop_
_entity_poly.entity_id
_entity_poly.type
_entity_poly.pdbx_seq_one_letter_code
_entity_poly.pdbx_strand_id
1 'polypeptide(L)'
;MRKHQVLVLVVWNAVLTVLLVLYMLFHDGEGSGHRETFPLAIDSVETRTASWSKATGRYLSLMAQNPQMHREVVNDRVYELKVPLKRGWVVTIWHNDWPVITQIAPASMTYVFPISLWYGKNRQRVVVLNEQQALVYDYMFELDYRSDLVEQLSTTIDRGDVQKPLIALTFDGGSTAENAEQILAILREQQVQCTIFLTGQFMERYPHLVKQMVADGHEVANHTYSHPHLTTFETNRRHDTRPGVDRRFVHRQLLRTDSLFFQITGQHLAPYWRAPYGEYNREILRWAAEAGFLHVRWTNGFDTFDWVSDTLSPLYKEPEEVLNTILSRDKSRFRLNGAIILMHLGSRRVQSHIYSILPSLIDSLRSRGYQPVPISKLLQP
;
A
#
# COMPACT_ATOMS: atom_id res chain seq x y z
N MET A 1 55.99 -18.41 3.01
CA MET A 1 56.28 -17.55 1.84
C MET A 1 54.96 -17.03 1.29
N ARG A 2 54.75 -15.69 1.31
CA ARG A 2 53.95 -14.83 0.39
C ARG A 2 52.55 -15.36 -0.06
N LYS A 3 51.41 -14.68 0.08
CA LYS A 3 51.05 -13.24 0.07
C LYS A 3 49.54 -13.08 0.44
N HIS A 4 49.24 -11.96 1.11
CA HIS A 4 48.07 -11.04 1.01
C HIS A 4 46.59 -11.49 1.00
N GLN A 5 45.87 -10.88 1.96
CA GLN A 5 44.57 -10.17 1.85
C GLN A 5 43.34 -10.95 1.35
N VAL A 6 42.32 -11.14 2.21
CA VAL A 6 40.98 -10.53 2.09
C VAL A 6 40.27 -10.65 3.46
N LEU A 7 39.94 -9.50 4.04
CA LEU A 7 38.96 -9.29 5.11
C LEU A 7 37.66 -8.85 4.41
N VAL A 8 36.48 -9.40 4.73
CA VAL A 8 35.20 -8.68 4.91
C VAL A 8 34.12 -9.63 5.46
N LEU A 9 33.46 -9.14 6.51
CA LEU A 9 32.36 -9.67 7.29
C LEU A 9 30.99 -9.48 6.61
N VAL A 10 30.11 -10.47 6.80
CA VAL A 10 28.72 -10.39 7.33
C VAL A 10 27.61 -9.65 6.54
N VAL A 11 26.60 -10.45 6.19
CA VAL A 11 25.17 -10.15 5.95
C VAL A 11 24.63 -9.06 6.87
N TRP A 12 23.81 -8.09 6.41
CA TRP A 12 22.68 -7.50 7.16
C TRP A 12 21.75 -6.71 6.20
N ASN A 13 20.44 -6.75 6.50
CA ASN A 13 19.28 -5.95 6.03
C ASN A 13 18.51 -6.29 4.73
N ALA A 14 17.46 -7.10 4.92
CA ALA A 14 16.25 -7.18 4.09
C ALA A 14 15.17 -6.17 4.55
N VAL A 15 15.42 -4.87 4.38
CA VAL A 15 14.39 -3.80 4.30
C VAL A 15 14.78 -2.75 3.24
N LEU A 16 15.97 -2.86 2.63
CA LEU A 16 16.52 -1.85 1.71
C LEU A 16 16.33 -2.14 0.21
N THR A 17 15.60 -3.20 -0.17
CA THR A 17 15.44 -3.54 -1.60
C THR A 17 14.49 -2.60 -2.34
N VAL A 18 13.72 -1.76 -1.64
CA VAL A 18 12.92 -0.69 -2.29
C VAL A 18 13.71 0.63 -2.41
N LEU A 19 14.77 0.82 -1.63
CA LEU A 19 15.58 2.06 -1.66
C LEU A 19 16.79 1.99 -2.60
N LEU A 20 17.26 0.79 -2.99
CA LEU A 20 18.42 0.66 -3.89
C LEU A 20 18.15 1.03 -5.36
N VAL A 21 16.89 1.11 -5.79
CA VAL A 21 16.53 1.55 -7.15
C VAL A 21 16.38 3.08 -7.24
N LEU A 22 16.19 3.77 -6.10
CA LEU A 22 16.07 5.23 -6.06
C LEU A 22 17.37 5.95 -5.66
N TYR A 23 18.32 5.25 -5.01
CA TYR A 23 19.58 5.85 -4.54
C TYR A 23 20.70 5.93 -5.60
N MET A 24 20.64 5.19 -6.72
CA MET A 24 21.64 5.30 -7.80
C MET A 24 21.52 6.58 -8.66
N LEU A 25 20.60 7.51 -8.34
CA LEU A 25 20.43 8.74 -9.11
C LEU A 25 20.95 10.01 -8.43
N PHE A 26 21.25 10.04 -7.12
CA PHE A 26 21.66 11.29 -6.46
C PHE A 26 22.63 11.08 -5.28
N HIS A 27 23.92 11.23 -5.61
CA HIS A 27 25.03 11.77 -4.79
C HIS A 27 25.73 10.94 -3.69
N ASP A 28 27.07 11.13 -3.72
CA ASP A 28 28.14 10.69 -2.82
C ASP A 28 28.04 11.24 -1.39
N GLY A 29 28.65 10.53 -0.42
CA GLY A 29 29.06 11.11 0.85
C GLY A 29 29.04 10.16 2.04
N GLU A 30 30.20 9.98 2.67
CA GLU A 30 30.59 9.03 3.73
C GLU A 30 29.93 9.25 5.11
N GLY A 31 29.94 8.20 5.95
CA GLY A 31 30.34 8.35 7.37
C GLY A 31 29.39 7.83 8.48
N SER A 32 29.77 6.67 9.05
CA SER A 32 29.61 6.11 10.43
C SER A 32 28.82 6.87 11.52
N GLY A 33 28.16 6.25 12.51
CA GLY A 33 28.18 4.87 13.00
C GLY A 33 27.46 4.73 14.38
N HIS A 34 27.63 3.54 14.97
CA HIS A 34 27.24 3.05 16.30
C HIS A 34 25.89 2.30 16.48
N ARG A 35 26.04 1.11 17.06
CA ARG A 35 25.08 0.01 17.32
C ARG A 35 24.70 -0.01 18.79
N GLU A 36 23.49 -0.46 19.11
CA GLU A 36 23.21 -1.34 20.26
C GLU A 36 22.04 -2.28 19.91
N THR A 37 22.11 -3.54 20.38
CA THR A 37 21.16 -4.63 20.12
C THR A 37 20.51 -5.10 21.43
N PHE A 38 19.25 -5.50 21.38
CA PHE A 38 18.63 -6.42 22.34
C PHE A 38 17.87 -7.55 21.61
N PRO A 39 17.78 -8.77 22.19
CA PRO A 39 17.49 -10.00 21.48
C PRO A 39 16.00 -10.37 21.51
N LEU A 40 15.50 -11.03 20.46
CA LEU A 40 14.32 -11.89 20.54
C LEU A 40 14.56 -13.13 19.67
N ALA A 41 14.61 -14.28 20.33
CA ALA A 41 14.72 -15.60 19.74
C ALA A 41 13.41 -15.97 19.01
N ILE A 42 13.53 -16.59 17.84
CA ILE A 42 12.43 -17.34 17.20
C ILE A 42 13.02 -18.66 16.70
N ASP A 43 12.44 -19.75 17.19
CA ASP A 43 12.84 -21.12 16.91
C ASP A 43 12.59 -21.55 15.45
N SER A 44 13.49 -22.40 14.98
CA SER A 44 13.63 -23.13 13.71
C SER A 44 12.45 -23.17 12.72
N VAL A 45 12.75 -22.96 11.42
CA VAL A 45 11.93 -23.40 10.29
C VAL A 45 12.75 -24.35 9.41
N GLU A 46 12.31 -25.61 9.32
CA GLU A 46 12.83 -26.62 8.38
C GLU A 46 12.43 -26.30 6.93
N THR A 47 13.39 -26.34 6.00
CA THR A 47 13.18 -26.25 4.55
C THR A 47 13.11 -27.64 3.91
N ARG A 48 11.98 -27.99 3.23
CA ARG A 48 11.92 -29.04 2.18
C ARG A 48 10.86 -28.77 1.08
N THR A 49 11.22 -29.18 -0.14
CA THR A 49 10.59 -29.04 -1.49
C THR A 49 9.13 -29.52 -1.65
N ALA A 50 8.34 -28.79 -2.46
CA ALA A 50 6.86 -28.79 -2.53
C ALA A 50 6.16 -29.96 -3.27
N SER A 51 4.99 -30.38 -2.75
CA SER A 51 4.04 -31.42 -3.25
C SER A 51 2.57 -31.34 -2.61
N TRP A 52 1.50 -30.79 -3.27
CA TRP A 52 0.00 -30.84 -3.12
C TRP A 52 -0.68 -32.16 -3.41
N SER A 53 -0.85 -32.89 -2.32
CA SER A 53 -1.86 -33.92 -2.18
C SER A 53 -3.22 -33.33 -1.81
N LYS A 54 -4.29 -33.80 -2.46
CA LYS A 54 -5.71 -33.55 -2.10
C LYS A 54 -6.10 -34.07 -0.71
N ALA A 55 -5.24 -34.83 -0.02
CA ALA A 55 -5.52 -35.32 1.32
C ALA A 55 -5.13 -34.33 2.44
N THR A 56 -4.31 -33.30 2.19
CA THR A 56 -3.70 -32.45 3.24
C THR A 56 -3.59 -30.93 2.96
N GLY A 57 -3.84 -30.44 1.74
CA GLY A 57 -4.03 -29.00 1.49
C GLY A 57 -2.78 -28.07 1.47
N ARG A 58 -1.65 -28.45 0.84
CA ARG A 58 -0.42 -27.61 0.65
C ARG A 58 0.20 -27.77 -0.74
N TYR A 59 0.82 -26.79 -1.43
CA TYR A 59 1.14 -26.80 -2.89
C TYR A 59 2.18 -27.84 -3.45
N LEU A 60 2.00 -28.34 -4.71
CA LEU A 60 2.79 -29.41 -5.39
C LEU A 60 3.73 -28.86 -6.42
N SER A 61 5.03 -29.08 -6.22
CA SER A 61 6.02 -28.96 -7.28
C SER A 61 5.76 -30.06 -8.30
N LEU A 62 5.65 -29.69 -9.57
CA LEU A 62 5.85 -30.62 -10.67
C LEU A 62 6.55 -29.90 -11.83
N MET A 63 7.69 -30.51 -12.19
CA MET A 63 8.34 -30.65 -13.50
C MET A 63 8.75 -29.38 -14.27
N ALA A 64 10.02 -29.03 -14.12
CA ALA A 64 10.82 -28.42 -15.18
C ALA A 64 11.18 -29.51 -16.22
N GLN A 65 11.06 -29.21 -17.52
CA GLN A 65 11.65 -30.06 -18.58
C GLN A 65 12.90 -29.39 -19.19
N ASN A 66 13.78 -28.86 -18.35
CA ASN A 66 15.18 -28.66 -18.73
C ASN A 66 16.08 -29.03 -17.54
N PRO A 67 16.90 -30.10 -17.63
CA PRO A 67 17.71 -30.58 -16.51
C PRO A 67 18.82 -29.62 -16.06
N GLN A 68 19.04 -28.50 -16.77
CA GLN A 68 20.07 -27.52 -16.44
C GLN A 68 19.58 -26.30 -15.65
N MET A 69 18.27 -26.04 -15.60
CA MET A 69 17.71 -24.92 -14.83
C MET A 69 16.99 -25.44 -13.60
N HIS A 70 17.43 -24.97 -12.43
CA HIS A 70 16.86 -25.34 -11.14
C HIS A 70 16.13 -24.16 -10.51
N ARG A 71 15.03 -24.45 -9.81
CA ARG A 71 14.25 -23.48 -9.05
C ARG A 71 14.14 -23.91 -7.59
N GLU A 72 14.35 -22.98 -6.69
CA GLU A 72 14.29 -23.24 -5.24
C GLU A 72 13.53 -22.09 -4.56
N VAL A 73 12.53 -22.41 -3.74
CA VAL A 73 11.80 -21.39 -2.96
C VAL A 73 12.60 -21.13 -1.69
N VAL A 74 13.07 -19.89 -1.51
CA VAL A 74 13.95 -19.51 -0.39
C VAL A 74 13.15 -18.93 0.78
N ASN A 75 12.03 -18.27 0.47
CA ASN A 75 11.01 -17.86 1.44
C ASN A 75 9.64 -17.79 0.74
N ASP A 76 8.57 -17.47 1.49
CA ASP A 76 7.21 -17.47 0.96
C ASP A 76 7.02 -16.61 -0.30
N ARG A 77 7.87 -15.60 -0.56
CA ARG A 77 7.71 -14.65 -1.68
C ARG A 77 8.81 -14.68 -2.72
N VAL A 78 9.91 -15.38 -2.50
CA VAL A 78 11.08 -15.36 -3.38
C VAL A 78 11.47 -16.77 -3.76
N TYR A 79 11.61 -16.99 -5.07
CA TYR A 79 12.27 -18.19 -5.59
C TYR A 79 13.57 -17.81 -6.30
N GLU A 80 14.56 -18.67 -6.18
CA GLU A 80 15.82 -18.58 -6.87
C GLU A 80 15.75 -19.35 -8.18
N LEU A 81 16.06 -18.67 -9.28
CA LEU A 81 16.27 -19.28 -10.58
C LEU A 81 17.78 -19.47 -10.80
N LYS A 82 18.21 -20.72 -10.97
CA LYS A 82 19.62 -21.06 -11.24
C LYS A 82 19.80 -21.27 -12.74
N VAL A 83 20.58 -20.40 -13.39
CA VAL A 83 20.81 -20.42 -14.86
C VAL A 83 22.31 -20.58 -15.15
N PRO A 84 22.75 -21.67 -15.80
CA PRO A 84 24.12 -21.82 -16.25
C PRO A 84 24.37 -20.92 -17.46
N LEU A 85 25.39 -20.07 -17.36
CA LEU A 85 25.77 -19.14 -18.42
C LEU A 85 27.27 -19.27 -18.71
N LYS A 86 27.66 -19.09 -19.97
CA LYS A 86 29.07 -18.89 -20.33
C LYS A 86 29.40 -17.40 -20.29
N ARG A 87 30.67 -17.06 -20.07
CA ARG A 87 31.18 -15.70 -20.23
C ARG A 87 30.69 -15.10 -21.55
N GLY A 88 30.23 -13.84 -21.50
CA GLY A 88 29.75 -13.09 -22.65
C GLY A 88 28.31 -13.38 -23.08
N TRP A 89 27.65 -14.41 -22.53
CA TRP A 89 26.24 -14.67 -22.80
C TRP A 89 25.35 -13.64 -22.10
N VAL A 90 24.23 -13.31 -22.74
CA VAL A 90 23.22 -12.40 -22.21
C VAL A 90 22.04 -13.21 -21.71
N VAL A 91 21.62 -12.99 -20.47
CA VAL A 91 20.37 -13.51 -19.92
C VAL A 91 19.37 -12.38 -19.72
N THR A 92 18.13 -12.62 -20.12
CA THR A 92 16.99 -11.75 -19.85
C THR A 92 15.91 -12.57 -19.17
N ILE A 93 15.55 -12.18 -17.95
CA ILE A 93 14.45 -12.77 -17.19
C ILE A 93 13.27 -11.81 -17.24
N TRP A 94 12.14 -12.33 -17.69
CA TRP A 94 10.88 -11.64 -17.80
C TRP A 94 9.92 -12.15 -16.74
N HIS A 95 9.22 -11.23 -16.08
CA HIS A 95 8.15 -11.51 -15.13
C HIS A 95 6.86 -10.86 -15.67
N ASN A 96 5.84 -11.67 -15.97
CA ASN A 96 4.54 -11.26 -16.52
C ASN A 96 4.70 -10.26 -17.68
N ASP A 97 5.50 -10.64 -18.69
CA ASP A 97 5.78 -9.91 -19.93
C ASP A 97 6.69 -8.68 -19.83
N TRP A 98 7.32 -8.50 -18.68
CA TRP A 98 8.25 -7.40 -18.48
C TRP A 98 9.64 -7.90 -18.12
N PRO A 99 10.70 -7.36 -18.74
CA PRO A 99 12.05 -7.73 -18.37
C PRO A 99 12.31 -7.15 -16.97
N VAL A 100 12.67 -8.02 -16.03
CA VAL A 100 13.03 -7.64 -14.66
C VAL A 100 14.53 -7.71 -14.43
N ILE A 101 15.24 -8.54 -15.20
CA ILE A 101 16.69 -8.68 -15.15
C ILE A 101 17.21 -8.83 -16.58
N THR A 102 18.23 -8.05 -16.92
CA THR A 102 19.04 -8.23 -18.13
C THR A 102 20.50 -8.14 -17.72
N GLN A 103 21.27 -9.20 -17.95
CA GLN A 103 22.66 -9.27 -17.51
C GLN A 103 23.53 -9.97 -18.55
N ILE A 104 24.74 -9.43 -18.74
CA ILE A 104 25.83 -10.11 -19.44
C ILE A 104 26.64 -10.90 -18.41
N ALA A 105 26.86 -12.19 -18.65
CA ALA A 105 27.62 -13.05 -17.75
C ALA A 105 29.12 -12.70 -17.79
N PRO A 106 29.73 -12.18 -16.70
CA PRO A 106 31.16 -11.87 -16.67
C PRO A 106 32.07 -13.12 -16.68
N ALA A 107 31.56 -14.25 -16.20
CA ALA A 107 32.27 -15.52 -16.11
C ALA A 107 31.36 -16.70 -16.43
N SER A 108 31.95 -17.84 -16.80
CA SER A 108 31.21 -19.08 -17.04
C SER A 108 30.89 -19.77 -15.71
N MET A 109 29.64 -19.70 -15.27
CA MET A 109 29.15 -20.30 -14.01
C MET A 109 27.62 -20.37 -14.00
N THR A 110 27.07 -20.98 -12.95
CA THR A 110 25.64 -20.91 -12.67
C THR A 110 25.33 -19.65 -11.87
N TYR A 111 24.48 -18.80 -12.43
CA TYR A 111 23.99 -17.59 -11.78
C TYR A 111 22.68 -17.88 -11.06
N VAL A 112 22.50 -17.24 -9.90
CA VAL A 112 21.29 -17.37 -9.08
C VAL A 112 20.55 -16.04 -9.14
N PHE A 113 19.32 -16.06 -9.62
CA PHE A 113 18.47 -14.89 -9.75
C PHE A 113 17.31 -14.99 -8.75
N PRO A 114 17.27 -14.14 -7.71
CA PRO A 114 16.13 -14.08 -6.81
C PRO A 114 14.97 -13.37 -7.51
N ILE A 115 13.84 -14.06 -7.67
CA ILE A 115 12.65 -13.52 -8.30
C ILE A 115 11.53 -13.46 -7.27
N SER A 116 11.03 -12.25 -7.02
CA SER A 116 9.86 -12.04 -6.17
C SER A 116 8.58 -12.45 -6.89
N LEU A 117 7.78 -13.28 -6.24
CA LEU A 117 6.45 -13.70 -6.67
C LEU A 117 5.42 -12.62 -6.30
N TRP A 118 4.55 -12.34 -7.25
CA TRP A 118 3.33 -11.56 -7.08
C TRP A 118 2.20 -12.48 -6.70
N TYR A 119 1.28 -12.02 -5.88
CA TYR A 119 0.10 -12.79 -5.53
C TYR A 119 -0.67 -13.17 -6.80
N GLY A 120 -1.03 -14.45 -6.94
CA GLY A 120 -1.67 -15.02 -8.12
C GLY A 120 -0.66 -15.58 -9.13
N LYS A 121 -1.01 -15.52 -10.41
CA LYS A 121 -0.20 -16.11 -11.49
C LYS A 121 1.04 -15.27 -11.81
N ASN A 122 2.17 -15.94 -11.88
CA ASN A 122 3.48 -15.40 -12.22
C ASN A 122 4.03 -16.15 -13.42
N ARG A 123 3.97 -15.54 -14.60
CA ARG A 123 4.65 -16.03 -15.79
C ARG A 123 6.10 -15.57 -15.79
N GLN A 124 7.01 -16.51 -15.94
CA GLN A 124 8.45 -16.27 -15.98
C GLN A 124 8.96 -16.75 -17.31
N ARG A 125 9.68 -15.90 -18.04
CA ARG A 125 10.36 -16.27 -19.28
C ARG A 125 11.84 -15.94 -19.17
N VAL A 126 12.69 -16.92 -19.45
CA VAL A 126 14.14 -16.83 -19.37
C VAL A 126 14.67 -16.99 -20.78
N VAL A 127 15.24 -15.91 -21.31
CA VAL A 127 15.84 -15.89 -22.64
C VAL A 127 17.34 -15.74 -22.46
N VAL A 128 18.12 -16.61 -23.10
CA VAL A 128 19.59 -16.54 -23.09
C VAL A 128 20.10 -16.52 -24.51
N LEU A 129 20.94 -15.54 -24.80
CA LEU A 129 21.62 -15.36 -26.08
C LEU A 129 23.12 -15.55 -25.89
N ASN A 130 23.79 -16.13 -26.88
CA ASN A 130 25.26 -16.18 -26.89
C ASN A 130 25.87 -14.84 -27.34
N GLU A 131 27.21 -14.78 -27.40
CA GLU A 131 27.94 -13.57 -27.80
C GLU A 131 27.59 -13.09 -29.23
N GLN A 132 27.16 -14.00 -30.11
CA GLN A 132 26.72 -13.70 -31.48
C GLN A 132 25.21 -13.38 -31.56
N GLN A 133 24.55 -13.14 -30.42
CA GLN A 133 23.10 -12.91 -30.32
C GLN A 133 22.24 -14.09 -30.78
N ALA A 134 22.81 -15.29 -30.92
CA ALA A 134 22.04 -16.49 -31.24
C ALA A 134 21.35 -17.04 -29.99
N LEU A 135 20.10 -17.47 -30.14
CA LEU A 135 19.30 -18.03 -29.07
C LEU A 135 19.91 -19.34 -28.56
N VAL A 136 20.17 -19.40 -27.25
CA VAL A 136 20.62 -20.61 -26.54
C VAL A 136 19.48 -21.23 -25.75
N TYR A 137 18.77 -20.41 -24.97
CA TYR A 137 17.63 -20.85 -24.15
C TYR A 137 16.45 -19.89 -24.34
N ASP A 138 15.25 -20.43 -24.47
CA ASP A 138 13.98 -19.71 -24.31
C ASP A 138 13.05 -20.61 -23.51
N TYR A 139 12.90 -20.30 -22.22
CA TYR A 139 12.15 -21.13 -21.31
C TYR A 139 11.08 -20.32 -20.61
N MET A 140 9.85 -20.83 -20.61
CA MET A 140 8.71 -20.19 -19.97
C MET A 140 8.07 -21.13 -18.97
N PHE A 141 7.71 -20.60 -17.80
CA PHE A 141 6.97 -21.32 -16.78
C PHE A 141 6.03 -20.39 -16.03
N GLU A 142 5.02 -20.97 -15.38
CA GLU A 142 4.08 -20.22 -14.54
C GLU A 142 4.09 -20.76 -13.12
N LEU A 143 4.00 -19.85 -12.15
CA LEU A 143 3.84 -20.16 -10.73
C LEU A 143 2.61 -19.42 -10.20
N ASP A 144 1.70 -20.12 -9.54
CA ASP A 144 0.59 -19.48 -8.81
C ASP A 144 0.98 -19.33 -7.34
N TYR A 145 1.27 -18.10 -6.92
CA TYR A 145 1.63 -17.78 -5.54
C TYR A 145 0.38 -17.37 -4.75
N ARG A 146 0.20 -17.99 -3.59
CA ARG A 146 -0.86 -17.67 -2.63
C ARG A 146 -0.26 -17.48 -1.25
N SER A 147 -0.84 -16.57 -0.48
CA SER A 147 -0.42 -16.29 0.90
C SER A 147 -1.63 -15.97 1.74
N ASP A 148 -1.80 -16.73 2.83
CA ASP A 148 -2.86 -16.52 3.80
C ASP A 148 -2.76 -15.15 4.44
N LEU A 149 -1.53 -14.67 4.69
CA LEU A 149 -1.28 -13.33 5.18
C LEU A 149 -1.79 -12.27 4.19
N VAL A 150 -1.43 -12.36 2.91
CA VAL A 150 -1.92 -11.40 1.91
C VAL A 150 -3.44 -11.47 1.78
N GLU A 151 -4.03 -12.66 1.84
CA GLU A 151 -5.49 -12.82 1.83
C GLU A 151 -6.14 -12.15 3.04
N GLN A 152 -5.61 -12.36 4.24
CA GLN A 152 -6.10 -11.76 5.47
C GLN A 152 -5.97 -10.22 5.45
N LEU A 153 -4.85 -9.70 4.94
CA LEU A 153 -4.60 -8.26 4.82
C LEU A 153 -5.40 -7.63 3.66
N SER A 154 -5.81 -8.41 2.66
CA SER A 154 -6.65 -7.95 1.54
C SER A 154 -8.13 -7.80 1.89
N THR A 155 -8.41 -7.45 3.13
CA THR A 155 -9.75 -7.15 3.64
C THR A 155 -9.99 -5.65 3.68
N THR A 156 -11.27 -5.26 3.82
CA THR A 156 -11.66 -3.86 3.97
C THR A 156 -12.07 -3.60 5.40
N ILE A 157 -11.52 -2.53 5.98
CA ILE A 157 -11.93 -2.00 7.27
C ILE A 157 -12.94 -0.88 7.01
N ASP A 158 -14.20 -1.09 7.36
CA ASP A 158 -15.26 -0.09 7.30
C ASP A 158 -15.70 0.41 8.69
N ARG A 159 -15.25 -0.27 9.75
CA ARG A 159 -15.56 0.04 11.15
C ARG A 159 -14.50 -0.53 12.08
N GLY A 160 -14.26 0.15 13.20
CA GLY A 160 -13.52 -0.37 14.34
C GLY A 160 -14.36 -1.24 15.27
N ASP A 161 -13.84 -1.47 16.48
CA ASP A 161 -14.53 -2.26 17.50
C ASP A 161 -15.84 -1.60 17.96
N VAL A 162 -16.95 -2.31 17.78
CA VAL A 162 -18.30 -1.86 18.16
C VAL A 162 -18.54 -1.87 19.68
N GLN A 163 -17.62 -2.40 20.47
CA GLN A 163 -17.69 -2.37 21.94
C GLN A 163 -17.02 -1.12 22.53
N LYS A 164 -16.18 -0.43 21.76
CA LYS A 164 -15.44 0.76 22.21
C LYS A 164 -16.13 2.04 21.75
N PRO A 165 -16.28 3.07 22.61
CA PRO A 165 -16.86 4.35 22.22
C PRO A 165 -15.84 5.22 21.47
N LEU A 166 -15.12 4.63 20.52
CA LEU A 166 -14.18 5.31 19.64
C LEU A 166 -14.85 5.62 18.31
N ILE A 167 -14.48 6.75 17.70
CA ILE A 167 -14.96 7.17 16.39
C ILE A 167 -13.80 7.81 15.62
N ALA A 168 -13.70 7.54 14.32
CA ALA A 168 -12.73 8.19 13.45
C ALA A 168 -13.42 9.24 12.59
N LEU A 169 -13.02 10.50 12.75
CA LEU A 169 -13.22 11.52 11.73
C LEU A 169 -12.09 11.34 10.71
N THR A 170 -12.42 11.22 9.43
CA THR A 170 -11.41 11.04 8.38
C THR A 170 -11.64 12.01 7.24
N PHE A 171 -10.54 12.48 6.65
CA PHE A 171 -10.57 13.47 5.59
C PHE A 171 -9.79 13.01 4.37
N ASP A 172 -10.39 13.08 3.19
CA ASP A 172 -9.74 12.77 1.92
C ASP A 172 -9.26 14.06 1.25
N GLY A 173 -7.99 14.10 0.84
CA GLY A 173 -7.35 15.18 0.10
C GLY A 173 -7.00 14.76 -1.32
N GLY A 174 -7.80 15.22 -2.28
CA GLY A 174 -7.63 15.00 -3.72
C GLY A 174 -6.68 16.01 -4.37
N SER A 175 -7.12 16.73 -5.39
CA SER A 175 -6.30 17.76 -6.06
C SER A 175 -6.47 19.18 -5.51
N THR A 176 -7.38 19.38 -4.56
CA THR A 176 -7.78 20.69 -4.05
C THR A 176 -7.84 20.72 -2.52
N ALA A 177 -7.75 21.91 -1.95
CA ALA A 177 -7.58 22.14 -0.51
C ALA A 177 -8.43 23.31 0.01
N GLU A 178 -9.56 23.64 -0.65
CA GLU A 178 -10.35 24.86 -0.37
C GLU A 178 -10.79 24.99 1.10
N ASN A 179 -10.98 23.86 1.80
CA ASN A 179 -11.43 23.84 3.19
C ASN A 179 -10.31 23.44 4.18
N ALA A 180 -9.11 23.13 3.69
CA ALA A 180 -8.10 22.43 4.48
C ALA A 180 -7.62 23.26 5.67
N GLU A 181 -7.35 24.56 5.47
CA GLU A 181 -6.88 25.44 6.55
C GLU A 181 -7.91 25.60 7.67
N GLN A 182 -9.19 25.79 7.32
CA GLN A 182 -10.28 25.92 8.28
C GLN A 182 -10.51 24.62 9.04
N ILE A 183 -10.48 23.47 8.34
CA ILE A 183 -10.60 22.15 8.98
C ILE A 183 -9.46 21.95 9.99
N LEU A 184 -8.20 22.20 9.59
CA LEU A 184 -7.05 22.03 10.48
C LEU A 184 -7.09 22.99 11.68
N ALA A 185 -7.53 24.23 11.48
CA ALA A 185 -7.72 25.19 12.56
C ALA A 185 -8.76 24.69 13.58
N ILE A 186 -9.94 24.26 13.11
CA ILE A 186 -10.99 23.70 13.98
C ILE A 186 -10.49 22.47 14.72
N LEU A 187 -9.82 21.53 14.04
CA LEU A 187 -9.29 20.33 14.68
C LEU A 187 -8.27 20.65 15.77
N ARG A 188 -7.41 21.65 15.55
CA ARG A 188 -6.44 22.14 16.53
C ARG A 188 -7.12 22.77 17.74
N GLU A 189 -8.09 23.67 17.52
CA GLU A 189 -8.88 24.29 18.58
C GLU A 189 -9.64 23.24 19.41
N GLN A 190 -10.17 22.23 18.73
CA GLN A 190 -10.88 21.12 19.35
C GLN A 190 -9.96 20.06 19.95
N GLN A 191 -8.64 20.16 19.77
CA GLN A 191 -7.66 19.17 20.22
C GLN A 191 -8.00 17.75 19.75
N VAL A 192 -8.37 17.61 18.47
CA VAL A 192 -8.71 16.33 17.85
C VAL A 192 -7.64 15.95 16.83
N GLN A 193 -7.06 14.78 17.02
CA GLN A 193 -6.24 14.10 16.00
C GLN A 193 -7.12 13.15 15.20
N CYS A 194 -6.83 13.04 13.90
CA CYS A 194 -7.64 12.32 12.93
C CYS A 194 -6.74 11.66 11.89
N THR A 195 -7.34 10.89 10.98
CA THR A 195 -6.63 10.32 9.83
C THR A 195 -6.99 11.07 8.56
N ILE A 196 -5.98 11.50 7.83
CA ILE A 196 -6.11 12.25 6.59
C ILE A 196 -5.52 11.42 5.44
N PHE A 197 -6.36 11.00 4.50
CA PHE A 197 -5.94 10.24 3.32
C PHE A 197 -5.59 11.21 2.20
N LEU A 198 -4.32 11.27 1.81
CA LEU A 198 -3.86 12.24 0.82
C LEU A 198 -3.41 11.58 -0.48
N THR A 199 -3.76 12.22 -1.59
CA THR A 199 -3.17 11.86 -2.88
C THR A 199 -1.76 12.43 -2.99
N GLY A 200 -0.92 11.79 -3.80
CA GLY A 200 0.38 12.38 -4.15
C GLY A 200 0.27 13.76 -4.81
N GLN A 201 -0.73 13.95 -5.69
CA GLN A 201 -1.01 15.25 -6.29
C GLN A 201 -1.37 16.34 -5.27
N PHE A 202 -2.10 16.00 -4.19
CA PHE A 202 -2.34 16.92 -3.07
C PHE A 202 -1.01 17.36 -2.46
N MET A 203 -0.14 16.39 -2.16
CA MET A 203 1.11 16.62 -1.44
C MET A 203 2.10 17.47 -2.26
N GLU A 204 2.16 17.28 -3.58
CA GLU A 204 2.99 18.11 -4.46
C GLU A 204 2.52 19.56 -4.51
N ARG A 205 1.20 19.77 -4.53
CA ARG A 205 0.61 21.11 -4.63
C ARG A 205 0.62 21.85 -3.30
N TYR A 206 0.43 21.15 -2.19
CA TYR A 206 0.27 21.73 -0.86
C TYR A 206 1.23 21.12 0.18
N PRO A 207 2.56 21.10 -0.05
CA PRO A 207 3.50 20.47 0.87
C PRO A 207 3.55 21.15 2.25
N HIS A 208 3.19 22.44 2.32
CA HIS A 208 3.09 23.17 3.59
C HIS A 208 1.94 22.65 4.46
N LEU A 209 0.77 22.34 3.88
CA LEU A 209 -0.35 21.73 4.61
C LEU A 209 0.01 20.33 5.08
N VAL A 210 0.73 19.54 4.28
CA VAL A 210 1.19 18.20 4.69
C VAL A 210 2.10 18.30 5.93
N LYS A 211 3.06 19.22 5.92
CA LYS A 211 3.94 19.46 7.08
C LYS A 211 3.15 19.92 8.30
N GLN A 212 2.16 20.80 8.11
CA GLN A 212 1.27 21.23 9.18
C GLN A 212 0.46 20.08 9.76
N MET A 213 -0.10 19.19 8.93
CA MET A 213 -0.86 18.02 9.38
C MET A 213 -0.02 17.12 10.29
N VAL A 214 1.24 16.87 9.92
CA VAL A 214 2.18 16.11 10.73
C VAL A 214 2.54 16.85 12.03
N ALA A 215 2.78 18.16 11.96
CA ALA A 215 3.11 18.97 13.13
C ALA A 215 1.95 19.06 14.15
N ASP A 216 0.70 19.10 13.66
CA ASP A 216 -0.52 19.04 14.48
C ASP A 216 -0.80 17.61 15.03
N GLY A 217 0.01 16.62 14.63
CA GLY A 217 -0.07 15.23 15.10
C GLY A 217 -1.17 14.41 14.46
N HIS A 218 -1.68 14.82 13.29
CA HIS A 218 -2.62 14.00 12.52
C HIS A 218 -1.90 12.79 11.92
N GLU A 219 -2.63 11.68 11.80
CA GLU A 219 -2.18 10.52 11.05
C GLU A 219 -2.40 10.77 9.55
N VAL A 220 -1.38 10.61 8.72
CA VAL A 220 -1.49 10.77 7.27
C VAL A 220 -1.40 9.40 6.60
N ALA A 221 -2.37 9.10 5.74
CA ALA A 221 -2.53 7.81 5.06
C ALA A 221 -2.65 7.99 3.54
N ASN A 222 -2.61 6.88 2.80
CA ASN A 222 -2.46 6.89 1.35
C ASN A 222 -3.82 6.98 0.61
N HIS A 223 -3.96 7.90 -0.34
CA HIS A 223 -5.13 7.99 -1.21
C HIS A 223 -4.79 7.84 -2.69
N THR A 224 -3.81 6.99 -3.02
CA THR A 224 -3.16 6.86 -4.35
C THR A 224 -2.38 8.10 -4.75
N TYR A 225 -1.78 8.13 -5.94
CA TYR A 225 -1.02 9.29 -6.39
C TYR A 225 -1.90 10.28 -7.16
N SER A 226 -2.70 9.78 -8.10
CA SER A 226 -3.47 10.60 -9.06
C SER A 226 -4.98 10.45 -8.96
N HIS A 227 -5.50 9.84 -7.89
CA HIS A 227 -6.93 9.61 -7.68
C HIS A 227 -7.68 8.93 -8.87
N PRO A 228 -7.16 7.81 -9.42
CA PRO A 228 -7.78 7.17 -10.59
C PRO A 228 -9.04 6.39 -10.22
N HIS A 229 -9.98 6.28 -11.17
CA HIS A 229 -10.98 5.21 -11.14
C HIS A 229 -10.27 3.86 -11.35
N LEU A 230 -10.36 2.98 -10.35
CA LEU A 230 -9.68 1.68 -10.35
C LEU A 230 -10.56 0.58 -10.97
N THR A 231 -11.86 0.80 -11.00
CA THR A 231 -12.84 -0.17 -11.48
C THR A 231 -13.67 0.42 -12.61
N THR A 232 -14.61 -0.36 -13.13
CA THR A 232 -15.60 0.13 -14.10
C THR A 232 -16.81 0.79 -13.45
N PHE A 233 -16.79 1.03 -12.13
CA PHE A 233 -17.98 1.41 -11.37
C PHE A 233 -18.60 2.72 -11.87
N GLU A 234 -17.80 3.71 -12.30
CA GLU A 234 -18.36 4.95 -12.84
C GLU A 234 -19.17 4.72 -14.12
N THR A 235 -18.85 3.68 -14.89
CA THR A 235 -19.46 3.40 -16.19
C THR A 235 -20.64 2.42 -16.12
N ASN A 236 -20.58 1.41 -15.25
CA ASN A 236 -21.53 0.30 -15.25
C ASN A 236 -21.96 -0.16 -13.85
N ARG A 237 -21.54 0.54 -12.78
CA ARG A 237 -21.82 0.20 -11.37
C ARG A 237 -21.31 -1.18 -10.93
N ARG A 238 -20.34 -1.75 -11.66
CA ARG A 238 -19.62 -2.97 -11.28
C ARG A 238 -18.19 -2.64 -10.91
N HIS A 239 -17.66 -3.36 -9.93
CA HIS A 239 -16.27 -3.23 -9.50
C HIS A 239 -15.31 -4.14 -10.29
N ASP A 240 -15.54 -4.31 -11.58
CA ASP A 240 -14.62 -5.04 -12.44
C ASP A 240 -13.35 -4.19 -12.62
N THR A 241 -12.16 -4.81 -12.58
CA THR A 241 -10.88 -4.10 -12.73
C THR A 241 -10.85 -3.39 -14.08
N ARG A 242 -10.58 -2.07 -14.08
CA ARG A 242 -10.55 -1.27 -15.31
C ARG A 242 -9.37 -1.69 -16.22
N PRO A 243 -9.53 -1.70 -17.56
CA PRO A 243 -8.40 -1.90 -18.46
C PRO A 243 -7.24 -0.94 -18.18
N GLY A 244 -6.03 -1.48 -18.06
CA GLY A 244 -4.82 -0.71 -17.72
C GLY A 244 -4.58 -0.52 -16.21
N VAL A 245 -5.54 -0.91 -15.35
CA VAL A 245 -5.30 -1.05 -13.92
C VAL A 245 -4.79 -2.46 -13.66
N ASP A 246 -3.50 -2.55 -13.35
CA ASP A 246 -2.83 -3.78 -12.95
C ASP A 246 -2.09 -3.59 -11.62
N ARG A 247 -1.48 -4.66 -11.13
CA ARG A 247 -0.65 -4.62 -9.92
C ARG A 247 0.40 -3.51 -9.95
N ARG A 248 1.10 -3.34 -11.07
CA ARG A 248 2.19 -2.36 -11.18
C ARG A 248 1.65 -0.95 -11.13
N PHE A 249 0.50 -0.71 -11.75
CA PHE A 249 -0.22 0.54 -11.66
C PHE A 249 -0.57 0.85 -10.19
N VAL A 250 -1.21 -0.08 -9.48
CA VAL A 250 -1.60 0.13 -8.06
C VAL A 250 -0.36 0.33 -7.17
N HIS A 251 0.68 -0.49 -7.33
CA HIS A 251 1.94 -0.31 -6.59
C HIS A 251 2.57 1.05 -6.86
N ARG A 252 2.62 1.49 -8.13
CA ARG A 252 3.16 2.80 -8.49
C ARG A 252 2.35 3.92 -7.84
N GLN A 253 1.03 3.81 -7.83
CA GLN A 253 0.15 4.78 -7.19
C GLN A 253 0.41 4.88 -5.68
N LEU A 254 0.57 3.75 -4.99
CA LEU A 254 0.75 3.74 -3.54
C LEU A 254 2.18 4.12 -3.13
N LEU A 255 3.19 3.46 -3.69
CA LEU A 255 4.60 3.62 -3.30
C LEU A 255 5.17 4.98 -3.70
N ARG A 256 4.70 5.56 -4.81
CA ARG A 256 5.10 6.93 -5.20
C ARG A 256 4.57 7.96 -4.20
N THR A 257 3.32 7.82 -3.76
CA THR A 257 2.72 8.71 -2.76
C THR A 257 3.46 8.61 -1.43
N ASP A 258 3.79 7.41 -0.99
CA ASP A 258 4.58 7.20 0.24
C ASP A 258 6.00 7.79 0.13
N SER A 259 6.68 7.56 -1.00
CA SER A 259 8.02 8.14 -1.24
C SER A 259 8.00 9.66 -1.23
N LEU A 260 6.97 10.28 -1.81
CA LEU A 260 6.80 11.73 -1.80
C LEU A 260 6.54 12.25 -0.38
N PHE A 261 5.67 11.58 0.38
CA PHE A 261 5.41 11.94 1.77
C PHE A 261 6.69 11.88 2.62
N PHE A 262 7.51 10.85 2.44
CA PHE A 262 8.82 10.72 3.07
C PHE A 262 9.76 11.88 2.69
N GLN A 263 9.81 12.28 1.42
CA GLN A 263 10.62 13.42 0.98
C GLN A 263 10.18 14.75 1.63
N ILE A 264 8.87 14.92 1.87
CA ILE A 264 8.32 16.15 2.46
C ILE A 264 8.54 16.20 3.98
N THR A 265 8.44 15.04 4.66
CA THR A 265 8.25 14.98 6.12
C THR A 265 9.34 14.20 6.88
N GLY A 266 10.14 13.39 6.17
CA GLY A 266 11.09 12.45 6.77
C GLY A 266 10.45 11.20 7.39
N GLN A 267 9.14 10.98 7.19
CA GLN A 267 8.38 9.87 7.76
C GLN A 267 7.61 9.11 6.67
N HIS A 268 7.35 7.82 6.86
CA HIS A 268 6.48 7.04 5.97
C HIS A 268 5.01 7.25 6.35
N LEU A 269 4.11 7.07 5.38
CA LEU A 269 2.67 7.09 5.62
C LEU A 269 2.26 6.01 6.60
N ALA A 270 1.15 6.24 7.31
CA ALA A 270 0.48 5.17 8.02
C ALA A 270 0.16 4.03 7.02
N PRO A 271 0.22 2.74 7.44
CA PRO A 271 0.07 1.58 6.56
C PRO A 271 -1.41 1.33 6.17
N TYR A 272 -2.15 2.41 5.92
CA TYR A 272 -3.53 2.44 5.49
C TYR A 272 -3.65 3.12 4.14
N TRP A 273 -4.56 2.63 3.32
CA TRP A 273 -4.95 3.32 2.10
C TRP A 273 -6.46 3.32 1.94
N ARG A 274 -6.97 4.32 1.22
CA ARG A 274 -8.37 4.41 0.82
C ARG A 274 -8.48 4.47 -0.68
N ALA A 275 -9.30 3.61 -1.27
CA ALA A 275 -9.51 3.61 -2.71
C ALA A 275 -10.28 4.87 -3.16
N PRO A 276 -9.82 5.59 -4.20
CA PRO A 276 -10.56 6.68 -4.81
C PRO A 276 -11.99 6.27 -5.15
N TYR A 277 -12.95 7.16 -4.90
CA TYR A 277 -14.38 6.94 -5.16
C TYR A 277 -14.98 5.71 -4.43
N GLY A 278 -14.27 5.09 -3.49
CA GLY A 278 -14.66 3.83 -2.87
C GLY A 278 -14.61 2.62 -3.83
N GLU A 279 -13.82 2.72 -4.91
CA GLU A 279 -13.73 1.72 -5.97
C GLU A 279 -12.63 0.69 -5.72
N TYR A 280 -13.02 -0.51 -5.30
CA TYR A 280 -12.08 -1.61 -5.08
C TYR A 280 -12.73 -2.95 -5.39
N ASN A 281 -11.89 -3.96 -5.58
CA ASN A 281 -12.27 -5.36 -5.62
C ASN A 281 -11.17 -6.21 -4.96
N ARG A 282 -11.39 -7.52 -4.87
CA ARG A 282 -10.45 -8.43 -4.19
C ARG A 282 -9.04 -8.42 -4.79
N GLU A 283 -8.92 -8.23 -6.10
CA GLU A 283 -7.63 -8.18 -6.77
C GLU A 283 -6.85 -6.92 -6.42
N ILE A 284 -7.50 -5.76 -6.49
CA ILE A 284 -6.92 -4.47 -6.11
C ILE A 284 -6.52 -4.45 -4.63
N LEU A 285 -7.37 -5.00 -3.74
CA LEU A 285 -7.06 -5.12 -2.31
C LEU A 285 -5.79 -5.94 -2.06
N ARG A 286 -5.60 -7.03 -2.79
CA ARG A 286 -4.37 -7.85 -2.69
C ARG A 286 -3.16 -7.08 -3.17
N TRP A 287 -3.23 -6.39 -4.31
CA TRP A 287 -2.11 -5.58 -4.80
C TRP A 287 -1.73 -4.47 -3.82
N ALA A 288 -2.70 -3.83 -3.16
CA ALA A 288 -2.41 -2.84 -2.14
C ALA A 288 -1.79 -3.46 -0.87
N ALA A 289 -2.30 -4.61 -0.43
CA ALA A 289 -1.70 -5.37 0.69
C ALA A 289 -0.27 -5.82 0.37
N GLU A 290 0.01 -6.20 -0.88
CA GLU A 290 1.38 -6.52 -1.33
C GLU A 290 2.33 -5.32 -1.26
N ALA A 291 1.81 -4.10 -1.41
CA ALA A 291 2.53 -2.84 -1.24
C ALA A 291 2.59 -2.39 0.24
N GLY A 292 2.04 -3.16 1.18
CA GLY A 292 2.10 -2.88 2.61
C GLY A 292 0.95 -2.03 3.17
N PHE A 293 -0.12 -1.82 2.39
CA PHE A 293 -1.23 -0.95 2.80
C PHE A 293 -2.53 -1.74 3.03
N LEU A 294 -3.13 -1.55 4.20
CA LEU A 294 -4.45 -2.06 4.58
C LEU A 294 -5.56 -1.12 4.09
N HIS A 295 -6.63 -1.69 3.51
CA HIS A 295 -7.71 -0.87 2.96
C HIS A 295 -8.66 -0.37 4.04
N VAL A 296 -8.87 0.94 4.09
CA VAL A 296 -9.80 1.62 5.00
C VAL A 296 -10.86 2.34 4.19
N ARG A 297 -12.11 1.87 4.32
CA ARG A 297 -13.29 2.54 3.78
C ARG A 297 -13.85 3.51 4.84
N TRP A 298 -15.15 3.72 4.83
CA TRP A 298 -15.92 4.41 5.84
C TRP A 298 -17.13 3.55 6.17
N THR A 299 -17.71 3.78 7.35
CA THR A 299 -18.87 3.00 7.79
C THR A 299 -20.05 3.30 6.88
N ASN A 300 -20.82 2.28 6.51
CA ASN A 300 -21.95 2.46 5.59
C ASN A 300 -22.88 3.61 6.02
N GLY A 301 -23.10 4.55 5.09
CA GLY A 301 -23.88 5.76 5.27
C GLY A 301 -23.22 6.88 6.09
N PHE A 302 -21.96 6.77 6.49
CA PHE A 302 -21.18 7.86 7.11
C PHE A 302 -20.33 8.62 6.09
N ASP A 303 -20.80 8.68 4.85
CA ASP A 303 -20.35 9.68 3.86
C ASP A 303 -21.14 10.97 4.09
N THR A 304 -20.44 12.08 4.22
CA THR A 304 -21.05 13.39 4.46
C THR A 304 -21.54 14.09 3.19
N PHE A 305 -21.14 13.61 2.00
CA PHE A 305 -21.45 14.24 0.71
C PHE A 305 -21.02 15.72 0.62
N ASP A 306 -20.02 16.10 1.39
CA ASP A 306 -19.47 17.46 1.46
C ASP A 306 -18.79 17.92 0.17
N TRP A 307 -18.37 16.98 -0.67
CA TRP A 307 -17.85 17.19 -2.02
C TRP A 307 -18.93 17.60 -3.04
N VAL A 308 -20.22 17.38 -2.76
CA VAL A 308 -21.31 17.72 -3.68
C VAL A 308 -21.56 19.23 -3.63
N SER A 309 -21.22 19.95 -4.70
CA SER A 309 -21.38 21.41 -4.79
C SER A 309 -22.62 21.86 -5.57
N ASP A 310 -23.20 20.99 -6.41
CA ASP A 310 -24.42 21.28 -7.15
C ASP A 310 -25.64 21.16 -6.21
N THR A 311 -26.26 22.29 -5.89
CA THR A 311 -27.42 22.38 -4.99
C THR A 311 -28.66 21.69 -5.54
N LEU A 312 -28.71 21.39 -6.84
CA LEU A 312 -29.83 20.65 -7.46
C LEU A 312 -29.64 19.13 -7.39
N SER A 313 -28.45 18.66 -7.00
CA SER A 313 -28.18 17.24 -6.84
C SER A 313 -28.98 16.67 -5.66
N PRO A 314 -29.60 15.47 -5.80
CA PRO A 314 -30.24 14.79 -4.67
C PRO A 314 -29.24 14.35 -3.58
N LEU A 315 -27.94 14.34 -3.91
CA LEU A 315 -26.87 14.06 -2.96
C LEU A 315 -26.39 15.31 -2.22
N TYR A 316 -26.86 16.50 -2.61
CA TYR A 316 -26.53 17.71 -1.88
C TYR A 316 -27.16 17.66 -0.48
N LYS A 317 -26.36 18.02 0.52
CA LYS A 317 -26.74 18.01 1.94
C LYS A 317 -26.41 19.35 2.57
N GLU A 318 -27.31 19.86 3.40
CA GLU A 318 -27.03 21.02 4.25
C GLU A 318 -26.24 20.60 5.51
N PRO A 319 -25.40 21.47 6.09
CA PRO A 319 -24.60 21.16 7.27
C PRO A 319 -25.42 20.53 8.41
N GLU A 320 -26.54 21.14 8.79
CA GLU A 320 -27.39 20.63 9.88
C GLU A 320 -28.02 19.27 9.55
N GLU A 321 -28.35 19.01 8.29
CA GLU A 321 -28.87 17.70 7.85
C GLU A 321 -27.80 16.62 8.06
N VAL A 322 -26.54 16.89 7.71
CA VAL A 322 -25.42 15.97 7.93
C VAL A 322 -25.20 15.73 9.42
N LEU A 323 -25.16 16.79 10.23
CA LEU A 323 -25.00 16.69 11.68
C LEU A 323 -26.08 15.82 12.32
N ASN A 324 -27.35 16.11 12.01
CA ASN A 324 -28.49 15.37 12.54
C ASN A 324 -28.49 13.91 12.06
N THR A 325 -28.13 13.67 10.80
CA THR A 325 -28.02 12.32 10.25
C THR A 325 -26.98 11.50 10.99
N ILE A 326 -25.78 12.05 11.21
CA ILE A 326 -24.72 11.38 11.97
C ILE A 326 -25.20 11.09 13.41
N LEU A 327 -25.67 12.11 14.12
CA LEU A 327 -26.04 12.00 15.54
C LEU A 327 -27.28 11.13 15.80
N SER A 328 -28.18 10.98 14.83
CA SER A 328 -29.35 10.11 14.94
C SER A 328 -28.97 8.62 15.00
N ARG A 329 -27.83 8.24 14.41
CA ARG A 329 -27.35 6.85 14.34
C ARG A 329 -26.80 6.30 15.64
N ASP A 330 -26.58 7.16 16.63
CA ASP A 330 -26.28 6.77 18.00
C ASP A 330 -27.40 5.89 18.61
N LYS A 331 -28.62 5.95 18.06
CA LYS A 331 -29.74 5.08 18.45
C LYS A 331 -29.73 3.68 17.80
N SER A 332 -28.77 3.39 16.91
CA SER A 332 -28.68 2.09 16.23
C SER A 332 -28.13 0.99 17.15
N ARG A 333 -28.30 -0.29 16.74
CA ARG A 333 -27.84 -1.47 17.51
C ARG A 333 -26.40 -1.38 18.00
N PHE A 334 -25.51 -0.80 17.20
CA PHE A 334 -24.09 -0.66 17.50
C PHE A 334 -23.69 0.79 17.84
N ARG A 335 -24.67 1.70 17.96
CA ARG A 335 -24.47 3.14 18.14
C ARG A 335 -23.43 3.72 17.17
N LEU A 336 -22.70 4.77 17.56
CA LEU A 336 -21.58 5.32 16.79
C LEU A 336 -20.24 4.61 17.09
N ASN A 337 -20.26 3.55 17.91
CA ASN A 337 -19.05 2.81 18.27
C ASN A 337 -18.35 2.28 17.01
N GLY A 338 -17.04 2.49 16.96
CA GLY A 338 -16.17 2.08 15.87
C GLY A 338 -16.40 2.83 14.55
N ALA A 339 -17.29 3.82 14.48
CA ALA A 339 -17.66 4.42 13.21
C ALA A 339 -16.49 5.19 12.57
N ILE A 340 -16.42 5.14 11.24
CA ILE A 340 -15.48 5.88 10.42
C ILE A 340 -16.30 6.84 9.55
N ILE A 341 -16.11 8.15 9.75
CA ILE A 341 -16.81 9.22 9.03
C ILE A 341 -15.92 9.75 7.92
N LEU A 342 -16.45 9.82 6.69
CA LEU A 342 -15.77 10.37 5.52
C LEU A 342 -16.15 11.85 5.30
N MET A 343 -15.13 12.68 5.21
CA MET A 343 -15.19 14.10 4.82
C MET A 343 -14.03 14.40 3.85
N HIS A 344 -13.97 15.61 3.29
CA HIS A 344 -12.98 16.01 2.31
C HIS A 344 -12.32 17.35 2.68
N LEU A 345 -11.03 17.47 2.37
CA LEU A 345 -10.27 18.71 2.56
C LEU A 345 -10.56 19.78 1.51
N GLY A 346 -11.15 19.39 0.38
CA GLY A 346 -11.50 20.27 -0.72
C GLY A 346 -12.96 20.11 -1.11
N SER A 347 -13.62 21.22 -1.42
CA SER A 347 -14.97 21.23 -1.97
C SER A 347 -15.18 22.49 -2.78
N ARG A 348 -15.94 22.38 -3.87
CA ARG A 348 -16.32 23.51 -4.73
C ARG A 348 -17.58 24.24 -4.22
N ARG A 349 -18.09 23.87 -3.05
CA ARG A 349 -19.18 24.61 -2.40
C ARG A 349 -18.74 26.06 -2.17
N VAL A 350 -19.64 27.01 -2.44
CA VAL A 350 -19.40 28.45 -2.23
C VAL A 350 -20.00 28.93 -0.90
N GLN A 351 -20.95 28.16 -0.37
CA GLN A 351 -21.65 28.38 0.89
C GLN A 351 -21.99 27.02 1.52
N SER A 352 -22.52 27.01 2.75
CA SER A 352 -22.97 25.79 3.41
C SER A 352 -21.88 24.70 3.45
N HIS A 353 -20.65 25.10 3.78
CA HIS A 353 -19.54 24.15 3.89
C HIS A 353 -19.78 23.19 5.05
N ILE A 354 -19.73 21.89 4.79
CA ILE A 354 -20.03 20.87 5.81
C ILE A 354 -19.02 20.90 6.96
N TYR A 355 -17.76 21.32 6.74
CA TYR A 355 -16.79 21.43 7.84
C TYR A 355 -17.26 22.36 8.97
N SER A 356 -18.20 23.27 8.72
CA SER A 356 -18.77 24.16 9.75
C SER A 356 -19.44 23.40 10.90
N ILE A 357 -19.86 22.14 10.69
CA ILE A 357 -20.45 21.33 11.76
C ILE A 357 -19.42 20.71 12.70
N LEU A 358 -18.12 20.73 12.34
CA LEU A 358 -17.09 20.00 13.09
C LEU A 358 -17.08 20.35 14.59
N PRO A 359 -17.15 21.62 15.04
CA PRO A 359 -17.21 21.93 16.45
C PRO A 359 -18.41 21.28 17.15
N SER A 360 -19.62 21.52 16.65
CA SER A 360 -20.86 20.97 17.21
C SER A 360 -20.90 19.43 17.17
N LEU A 361 -20.35 18.83 16.12
CA LEU A 361 -20.24 17.38 15.99
C LEU A 361 -19.29 16.82 17.05
N ILE A 362 -18.09 17.38 17.19
CA ILE A 362 -17.09 16.95 18.17
C ILE A 362 -17.63 17.09 19.60
N ASP A 363 -18.24 18.22 19.93
CA ASP A 363 -18.83 18.45 21.26
C ASP A 363 -19.99 17.49 21.55
N SER A 364 -20.83 17.23 20.54
CA SER A 364 -21.92 16.24 20.65
C SER A 364 -21.41 14.82 20.82
N LEU A 365 -20.33 14.44 20.12
CA LEU A 365 -19.70 13.13 20.28
C LEU A 365 -19.13 12.97 21.69
N ARG A 366 -18.36 13.96 22.17
CA ARG A 366 -17.74 13.96 23.50
C ARG A 366 -18.78 13.91 24.62
N SER A 367 -19.82 14.74 24.56
CA SER A 367 -20.90 14.75 25.56
C SER A 367 -21.68 13.43 25.63
N ARG A 368 -21.66 12.63 24.56
CA ARG A 368 -22.26 11.28 24.48
C ARG A 368 -21.28 10.16 24.86
N GLY A 369 -20.05 10.51 25.27
CA GLY A 369 -19.02 9.58 25.71
C GLY A 369 -18.11 9.04 24.60
N TYR A 370 -18.23 9.57 23.36
CA TYR A 370 -17.36 9.15 22.26
C TYR A 370 -16.03 9.90 22.25
N GLN A 371 -14.99 9.21 21.79
CA GLN A 371 -13.66 9.78 21.61
C GLN A 371 -13.27 9.77 20.12
N PRO A 372 -13.18 10.96 19.48
CA PRO A 372 -12.57 11.09 18.16
C PRO A 372 -11.09 10.68 18.19
N VAL A 373 -10.70 9.73 17.34
CA VAL A 373 -9.34 9.19 17.28
C VAL A 373 -8.91 8.89 15.84
N PRO A 374 -7.59 8.86 15.55
CA PRO A 374 -7.07 8.31 14.30
C PRO A 374 -7.40 6.81 14.12
N ILE A 375 -7.32 6.33 12.88
CA ILE A 375 -7.59 4.95 12.49
C ILE A 375 -6.69 3.97 13.23
N SER A 376 -5.38 4.25 13.37
CA SER A 376 -4.50 3.37 14.14
C SER A 376 -5.00 3.10 15.56
N LYS A 377 -5.50 4.13 16.26
CA LYS A 377 -6.06 4.00 17.60
C LYS A 377 -7.46 3.36 17.60
N LEU A 378 -8.27 3.63 16.57
CA LEU A 378 -9.58 2.99 16.39
C LEU A 378 -9.46 1.46 16.28
N LEU A 379 -8.38 0.97 15.65
CA LEU A 379 -8.14 -0.44 15.35
C LEU A 379 -7.29 -1.16 16.39
N GLN A 380 -6.86 -0.49 17.46
CA GLN A 380 -6.14 -1.14 18.54
C GLN A 380 -7.07 -2.16 19.24
N PRO A 381 -6.58 -3.41 19.47
CA PRO A 381 -7.36 -4.49 20.07
C PRO A 381 -7.84 -4.17 21.48
#